data_AF-A0A1G2LCA6-F1
#
_entry.id   AF-A0A1G2LCA6-F1
#
_cell.length_a   1.000
_cell.length_b   1.000
_cell.length_c   1.000
_cell.angle_alpha   90.00
_cell.angle_beta   90.00
_cell.angle_gamma   90.00
#
_symmetry.space_group_name_H-M   'P 1'
#
loop_
_entity.id
_entity.type
_entity.pdbx_description
1 polymer ?
#
loop_
_entity_poly.entity_id
_entity_poly.type
_entity_poly.pdbx_seq_one_letter_code
_entity_poly.pdbx_strand_id
1 'polypeptide(L)'
;MLPGFGHLTANAFDEPLVMANWIRDDFAYDYGPYRALRGGGYRIICGSVPDTIEFEENGNYREVPELVKLRPREVPGLGLTRSRPLYALSGELEQLRFLCEPAAFASTLTLEHCYRAI
;
A
#
# COMPACT_ATOMS: atom_id res chain seq x y z
N MET A 1 -0.05 -4.69 -0.97
CA MET A 1 -0.19 -3.74 -2.11
C MET A 1 -0.37 -4.55 -3.37
N LEU A 2 -1.13 -4.05 -4.34
CA LEU A 2 -1.28 -4.75 -5.62
C LEU A 2 0.05 -4.71 -6.41
N PRO A 3 0.32 -5.73 -7.24
CA PRO A 3 1.47 -5.73 -8.14
C PRO A 3 1.47 -4.50 -9.06
N GLY A 4 2.65 -3.96 -9.36
CA GLY A 4 2.81 -2.78 -10.22
C GLY A 4 2.63 -1.43 -9.53
N PHE A 5 2.22 -1.40 -8.26
CA PHE A 5 2.11 -0.17 -7.48
C PHE A 5 3.35 0.05 -6.62
N GLY A 6 3.98 1.22 -6.78
CA GLY A 6 4.84 1.79 -5.75
C GLY A 6 4.00 2.24 -4.55
N HIS A 7 4.57 2.21 -3.34
CA HIS A 7 3.85 2.64 -2.14
C HIS A 7 4.76 3.41 -1.19
N LEU A 8 4.17 4.37 -0.49
CA LEU A 8 4.79 5.14 0.56
C LEU A 8 3.87 5.08 1.79
N THR A 9 4.47 4.99 2.96
CA THR A 9 3.76 5.14 4.23
C THR A 9 4.20 6.45 4.87
N ALA A 10 3.23 7.27 5.27
CA ALA A 10 3.48 8.45 6.08
C ALA A 10 2.77 8.29 7.43
N ASN A 11 3.49 8.61 8.52
CA ASN A 11 2.85 8.78 9.81
C ASN A 11 2.29 10.20 9.89
N ALA A 12 0.96 10.32 9.98
CA ALA A 12 0.27 11.60 10.05
C ALA A 12 -0.02 12.06 11.48
N PHE A 13 0.37 11.25 12.48
CA PHE A 13 0.04 11.47 13.88
C PHE A 13 1.31 11.55 14.73
N ASP A 14 1.16 12.04 15.96
CA ASP A 14 2.27 12.26 16.90
C ASP A 14 2.67 10.98 17.64
N GLU A 15 1.85 9.92 17.59
CA GLU A 15 2.20 8.60 18.10
C GLU A 15 3.04 7.77 17.10
N PRO A 16 3.86 6.82 17.59
CA PRO A 16 4.60 5.91 16.72
C PRO A 16 3.69 5.04 15.83
N LEU A 17 3.89 5.12 14.52
CA LEU A 17 3.30 4.16 13.57
C LEU A 17 4.13 2.87 13.54
N VAL A 18 3.57 1.78 14.06
CA VAL A 18 4.17 0.44 14.00
C VAL A 18 3.58 -0.35 12.83
N MET A 19 4.45 -0.94 12.01
CA MET A 19 4.05 -1.72 10.83
C MET A 19 4.72 -3.09 10.82
N ALA A 20 4.06 -4.03 10.12
CA ALA A 20 4.62 -5.32 9.74
C ALA A 20 4.14 -5.66 8.33
N ASN A 21 4.99 -6.34 7.56
CA ASN A 21 4.69 -6.79 6.21
C ASN A 21 5.33 -8.16 5.95
N TRP A 22 4.72 -8.92 5.05
CA TRP A 22 5.35 -10.07 4.42
C TRP A 22 5.94 -9.65 3.09
N ILE A 23 7.17 -10.08 2.85
CA ILE A 23 7.85 -9.95 1.57
C ILE A 23 8.44 -11.30 1.20
N ARG A 24 8.59 -11.52 -0.10
CA ARG A 24 9.42 -12.60 -0.59
C ARG A 24 10.89 -12.27 -0.30
N ASP A 25 11.69 -13.29 -0.02
CA ASP A 25 13.11 -13.17 0.32
C ASP A 25 13.97 -12.61 -0.82
N ASP A 26 13.59 -12.87 -2.07
CA ASP A 26 14.25 -12.34 -3.28
C ASP A 26 13.67 -11.01 -3.78
N PHE A 27 12.78 -10.36 -3.01
CA PHE A 27 12.23 -9.06 -3.36
C PHE A 27 13.32 -7.98 -3.36
N ALA A 28 13.37 -7.18 -4.42
CA ALA A 28 14.28 -6.05 -4.54
C ALA A 28 13.51 -4.73 -4.47
N TYR A 29 14.11 -3.75 -3.78
CA TYR A 29 13.56 -2.40 -3.73
C TYR A 29 14.02 -1.58 -4.95
N ASP A 30 13.08 -0.94 -5.64
CA ASP A 30 13.38 0.11 -6.61
C ASP A 30 13.06 1.49 -6.03
N TYR A 31 14.12 2.18 -5.58
CA TYR A 31 14.03 3.57 -5.10
C TYR A 31 14.40 4.61 -6.16
N GLY A 32 14.78 4.18 -7.38
CA GLY A 32 15.27 5.07 -8.44
C GLY A 32 14.29 6.20 -8.78
N PRO A 33 13.01 5.88 -9.12
CA PRO A 33 12.00 6.89 -9.43
C PRO A 33 11.79 7.88 -8.28
N TYR A 34 11.69 7.39 -7.05
CA TYR A 34 11.48 8.24 -5.87
C TYR A 34 12.64 9.21 -5.63
N ARG A 35 13.88 8.78 -5.86
CA ARG A 35 15.07 9.65 -5.75
C ARG A 35 15.08 10.72 -6.84
N ALA A 36 14.82 10.33 -8.08
CA ALA A 36 14.81 11.25 -9.22
C ALA A 36 13.69 12.29 -9.14
N LEU A 37 12.49 11.87 -8.71
CA LEU A 37 11.29 12.71 -8.64
C LEU A 37 11.08 13.35 -7.26
N ARG A 38 11.99 13.08 -6.31
CA ARG A 38 12.00 13.60 -4.94
C ARG A 38 10.71 13.30 -4.15
N GLY A 39 10.23 12.07 -4.24
CA GLY A 39 9.03 11.60 -3.52
C GLY A 39 8.01 10.92 -4.43
N GLY A 40 6.78 10.76 -3.93
CA GLY A 40 5.64 10.27 -4.71
C GLY A 40 4.95 11.37 -5.51
N GLY A 41 3.88 11.03 -6.23
CA GLY A 41 3.09 11.99 -7.01
C GLY A 41 2.40 13.06 -6.16
N TYR A 42 2.17 12.77 -4.88
CA TYR A 42 1.69 13.72 -3.88
C TYR A 42 2.63 13.76 -2.67
N ARG A 43 2.67 14.91 -2.01
CA ARG A 43 3.29 15.12 -0.68
C ARG A 43 2.19 15.27 0.35
N ILE A 44 2.42 14.73 1.53
CA ILE A 44 1.52 14.89 2.68
C ILE A 44 2.10 16.01 3.54
N ILE A 45 1.29 17.04 3.80
CA ILE A 45 1.65 18.18 4.64
C ILE A 45 0.64 18.31 5.79
N CYS A 46 1.07 18.95 6.88
CA CYS A 46 0.15 19.32 7.95
C CYS A 46 -0.94 20.24 7.39
N GLY A 47 -2.19 19.93 7.70
CA GLY A 47 -3.32 20.72 7.24
C GLY A 47 -3.43 22.05 7.96
N SER A 48 -4.20 22.95 7.36
CA SER A 48 -4.55 24.26 7.94
C SER A 48 -5.41 24.16 9.20
N VAL A 49 -6.04 23.00 9.45
CA VAL A 49 -6.80 22.68 10.66
C VAL A 49 -5.99 21.71 11.53
N PRO A 50 -5.96 21.88 12.88
CA PRO A 50 -5.30 20.93 13.78
C PRO A 50 -5.72 19.47 13.52
N ASP A 51 -4.77 18.54 13.62
CA ASP A 51 -4.98 17.11 13.44
C ASP A 51 -5.50 16.68 12.06
N THR A 52 -5.21 17.49 11.02
CA THR A 52 -5.54 17.17 9.63
C THR A 52 -4.30 17.14 8.74
N ILE A 53 -4.45 16.50 7.57
CA ILE A 53 -3.43 16.49 6.52
C ILE A 53 -4.00 17.02 5.22
N GLU A 54 -3.13 17.63 4.42
CA GLU A 54 -3.41 18.06 3.06
C GLU A 54 -2.46 17.36 2.08
N PHE A 55 -2.89 17.24 0.83
CA PHE A 55 -2.12 16.60 -0.25
C PHE A 55 -1.71 17.66 -1.27
N GLU A 56 -0.40 17.80 -1.48
CA GLU A 56 0.18 18.71 -2.46
C GLU A 56 0.72 17.90 -3.65
N GLU A 57 0.36 18.28 -4.89
CA GLU A 57 0.91 17.64 -6.09
C GLU A 57 2.43 17.85 -6.18
N ASN A 58 3.16 16.79 -6.51
CA ASN A 58 4.59 16.87 -6.71
C ASN A 58 4.92 17.35 -8.13
N GLY A 59 5.23 18.63 -8.27
CA GLY A 59 5.57 19.26 -9.55
C GLY A 59 6.82 18.71 -10.27
N ASN A 60 7.55 17.74 -9.71
CA ASN A 60 8.61 17.03 -10.44
C ASN A 60 8.06 15.95 -11.38
N TYR A 61 6.79 15.55 -11.21
CA TYR A 61 6.10 14.63 -12.11
C TYR A 61 5.56 15.41 -13.32
N ARG A 62 5.63 14.81 -14.52
CA ARG A 62 5.05 15.40 -15.73
C ARG A 62 3.53 15.55 -15.63
N GLU A 63 2.89 14.58 -15.00
CA GLU A 63 1.45 14.50 -14.78
C GLU A 63 1.22 13.72 -13.49
N VAL A 64 0.30 14.19 -12.67
CA VAL A 64 -0.13 13.52 -11.45
C VAL A 64 -1.60 13.15 -11.62
N PRO A 65 -1.96 11.84 -11.56
CA PRO A 65 -3.36 11.44 -11.68
C PRO A 65 -4.15 11.88 -10.45
N GLU A 66 -5.46 12.12 -10.63
CA GLU A 66 -6.35 12.53 -9.54
C GLU A 66 -6.26 11.58 -8.34
N LEU A 67 -6.19 12.16 -7.15
CA LEU A 67 -6.09 11.40 -5.91
C LEU A 67 -7.39 10.64 -5.61
N VAL A 68 -7.30 9.31 -5.59
CA VAL A 68 -8.41 8.44 -5.20
C VAL A 68 -8.20 7.92 -3.78
N LYS A 69 -9.21 8.10 -2.91
CA LYS A 69 -9.20 7.56 -1.54
C LYS A 69 -9.81 6.17 -1.52
N LEU A 70 -9.03 5.19 -1.07
CA LEU A 70 -9.43 3.78 -1.04
C LEU A 70 -9.26 3.19 0.36
N ARG A 71 -10.19 2.32 0.76
CA ARG A 71 -10.07 1.47 1.96
C ARG A 71 -9.83 0.02 1.55
N PRO A 72 -8.91 -0.71 2.19
CA PRO A 72 -8.76 -2.14 1.96
C PRO A 72 -10.01 -2.92 2.40
N ARG A 73 -10.37 -3.91 1.58
CA ARG A 73 -11.35 -4.96 1.87
C ARG A 73 -10.64 -6.15 2.53
N GLU A 74 -11.41 -6.94 3.25
CA GLU A 74 -10.96 -8.29 3.62
C GLU A 74 -11.00 -9.17 2.37
N VAL A 75 -10.01 -10.04 2.22
CA VAL A 75 -9.93 -11.01 1.12
C VAL A 75 -9.79 -12.39 1.75
N PRO A 76 -10.89 -12.99 2.24
CA PRO A 76 -10.83 -14.25 3.00
C PRO A 76 -10.22 -15.41 2.21
N GLY A 77 -10.35 -15.41 0.88
CA GLY A 77 -9.73 -16.40 0.00
C GLY A 77 -8.19 -16.38 -0.01
N LEU A 78 -7.57 -15.32 0.52
CA LEU A 78 -6.12 -15.21 0.76
C LEU A 78 -5.78 -15.23 2.27
N GLY A 79 -6.75 -15.57 3.13
CA GLY A 79 -6.59 -15.51 4.58
C GLY A 79 -6.49 -14.10 5.18
N LEU A 80 -6.77 -13.04 4.39
CA LEU A 80 -6.64 -11.65 4.80
C LEU A 80 -7.95 -11.13 5.44
N THR A 81 -8.09 -11.35 6.74
CA THR A 81 -9.23 -10.86 7.54
C THR A 81 -8.76 -10.01 8.72
N ARG A 82 -9.59 -9.07 9.19
CA ARG A 82 -9.32 -8.21 10.35
C ARG A 82 -9.31 -9.00 11.66
N SER A 83 -10.00 -10.13 11.71
CA SER A 83 -10.07 -11.01 12.87
C SER A 83 -8.82 -11.89 13.05
N ARG A 84 -7.94 -11.95 12.05
CA ARG A 84 -6.78 -12.85 12.04
C ARG A 84 -5.48 -12.04 12.10
N PRO A 85 -4.63 -12.25 13.12
CA PRO A 85 -3.31 -11.62 13.18
C PRO A 85 -2.43 -12.04 11.99
N LEU A 86 -1.62 -11.10 11.48
CA LEU A 86 -0.72 -11.33 10.33
C LEU A 86 0.23 -12.52 10.57
N TYR A 87 0.76 -12.66 11.78
CA TYR A 87 1.71 -13.71 12.14
C TYR A 87 1.08 -15.11 12.12
N ALA A 88 -0.25 -15.22 12.24
CA ALA A 88 -0.95 -16.50 12.17
C ALA A 88 -0.88 -17.15 10.77
N LEU A 89 -0.48 -16.41 9.73
CA LEU A 89 -0.27 -16.95 8.38
C LEU A 89 1.09 -17.65 8.22
N SER A 90 2.01 -17.52 9.19
CA SER A 90 3.32 -18.19 9.15
C SER A 90 3.24 -19.72 9.13
N GLY A 91 2.17 -20.29 9.71
CA GLY A 91 1.88 -21.73 9.64
C GLY A 91 1.12 -22.17 8.39
N GLU A 92 0.71 -21.23 7.53
CA GLU A 92 -0.13 -21.47 6.34
C GLU A 92 0.47 -20.78 5.12
N LEU A 93 1.75 -21.04 4.82
CA LEU A 93 2.49 -20.36 3.76
C LEU A 93 1.83 -20.44 2.37
N GLU A 94 1.04 -21.47 2.09
CA GLU A 94 0.25 -21.57 0.85
C GLU A 94 -0.72 -20.40 0.67
N GLN A 95 -1.26 -19.84 1.76
CA GLN A 95 -2.11 -18.64 1.71
C GLN A 95 -1.34 -17.39 1.28
N LEU A 96 -0.01 -17.41 1.39
CA LEU A 96 0.88 -16.31 1.01
C LEU A 96 1.41 -16.44 -0.42
N ARG A 97 1.00 -17.46 -1.19
CA ARG A 97 1.49 -17.71 -2.55
C ARG A 97 1.27 -16.52 -3.50
N PHE A 98 0.26 -15.69 -3.25
CA PHE A 98 0.01 -14.46 -4.01
C PHE A 98 1.15 -13.42 -3.92
N LEU A 99 2.02 -13.50 -2.90
CA LEU A 99 3.22 -12.67 -2.79
C LEU A 99 4.33 -13.10 -3.76
N CYS A 100 4.38 -14.39 -4.07
CA CYS A 100 5.42 -14.98 -4.93
C CYS A 100 4.96 -15.10 -6.38
N GLU A 101 3.68 -15.41 -6.60
CA GLU A 101 3.08 -15.70 -7.89
C GLU A 101 1.83 -14.83 -8.14
N PRO A 102 1.93 -13.49 -8.11
CA PRO A 102 0.76 -12.62 -8.20
C PRO A 102 -0.06 -12.82 -9.49
N ALA A 103 0.59 -13.22 -10.58
CA ALA A 103 -0.07 -13.50 -11.86
C ALA A 103 -1.12 -14.64 -11.75
N ALA A 104 -0.88 -15.64 -10.91
CA ALA A 104 -1.84 -16.73 -10.66
C ALA A 104 -3.11 -16.26 -9.92
N PHE A 105 -3.07 -15.05 -9.34
CA PHE A 105 -4.16 -14.44 -8.59
C PHE A 105 -4.68 -13.15 -9.25
N ALA A 106 -4.43 -12.96 -10.55
CA ALA A 106 -4.75 -11.71 -11.26
C ALA A 106 -6.23 -11.30 -11.19
N SER A 107 -7.16 -12.26 -11.11
CA SER A 107 -8.59 -11.98 -10.94
C SER A 107 -8.97 -11.53 -9.53
N THR A 108 -8.15 -11.87 -8.53
CA THR A 108 -8.36 -11.52 -7.12
C THR A 108 -7.61 -10.25 -6.75
N LEU A 109 -6.40 -10.04 -7.29
CA LEU A 109 -5.53 -8.90 -7.00
C LEU A 109 -5.90 -7.67 -7.85
N THR A 110 -7.15 -7.24 -7.75
CA THR A 110 -7.70 -6.07 -8.46
C THR A 110 -8.12 -4.98 -7.48
N LEU A 111 -8.23 -3.73 -7.97
CA LEU A 111 -8.73 -2.62 -7.15
C LEU A 111 -10.15 -2.90 -6.62
N GLU A 112 -11.01 -3.46 -7.46
CA GLU A 112 -12.42 -3.74 -7.12
C GLU A 112 -12.57 -4.80 -6.03
N HIS A 113 -11.72 -5.84 -6.07
CA HIS A 113 -11.79 -6.95 -5.12
C HIS A 113 -11.04 -6.63 -3.81
N CYS A 114 -9.90 -5.96 -3.89
CA CYS A 114 -9.07 -5.66 -2.72
C CYS A 114 -9.42 -4.32 -2.03
N TYR A 115 -10.13 -3.40 -2.69
CA TYR A 115 -10.38 -2.06 -2.17
C TYR A 115 -11.80 -1.57 -2.41
N ARG A 116 -12.18 -0.49 -1.72
CA ARG A 116 -13.42 0.26 -1.94
C ARG A 116 -13.13 1.77 -1.86
N ALA A 117 -13.82 2.58 -2.65
CA ALA A 117 -13.77 4.03 -2.52
C ALA A 117 -14.32 4.48 -1.16
N ILE A 118 -13.82 5.63 -0.67
CA ILE A 118 -14.26 6.31 0.56
C ILE A 118 -14.70 7.73 0.20
#